data_AF-A0AA88EX41-F1
#
_entry.id   AF-A0AA88EX41-F1
#
_cell.length_a   1.000
_cell.length_b   1.000
_cell.length_c   1.000
_cell.angle_alpha   90.00
_cell.angle_beta   90.00
_cell.angle_gamma   90.00
#
_symmetry.space_group_name_H-M   'P 1'
#
loop_
_entity.id
_entity.type
_entity.pdbx_description
1 polymer ?
#
loop_
_entity_poly.entity_id
_entity_poly.type
_entity_poly.pdbx_seq_one_letter_code
_entity_poly.pdbx_strand_id
1 'polypeptide(L)'
;MSFVLEKHWERLLREIAACEMAVREIETDLRLRAMSNDANDRELALLRRLKGENADLLHRYRNLREAFIALLCEEDIAAEQFPA
;
A
#
# COMPACT_ATOMS: atom_id res chain seq x y z
N MET A 1 18.41 -5.49 11.80
CA MET A 1 18.29 -4.68 10.57
C MET A 1 19.39 -3.63 10.47
N SER A 2 20.02 -3.47 9.30
CA SER A 2 20.83 -2.29 8.98
C SER A 2 19.98 -1.01 8.98
N PHE A 3 20.58 0.13 9.34
CA PHE A 3 19.94 1.46 9.29
C PHE A 3 19.26 1.77 7.94
N VAL A 4 19.85 1.27 6.84
CA VAL A 4 19.28 1.45 5.49
C VAL A 4 17.97 0.66 5.32
N LEU A 5 17.91 -0.57 5.82
CA LEU A 5 16.72 -1.43 5.77
C LEU A 5 15.58 -0.85 6.61
N GLU A 6 15.89 -0.32 7.79
CA GLU A 6 14.91 0.35 8.66
C GLU A 6 14.29 1.57 7.97
N LYS A 7 15.08 2.40 7.29
CA LYS A 7 14.57 3.55 6.54
C LYS A 7 13.71 3.14 5.35
N HIS A 8 14.05 2.06 4.66
CA HIS A 8 13.22 1.52 3.58
C HIS A 8 11.90 0.97 4.12
N TRP A 9 11.93 0.31 5.28
CA TRP A 9 10.74 -0.18 5.96
C TRP A 9 9.80 0.97 6.39
N GLU A 10 10.32 2.01 7.04
CA GLU A 10 9.55 3.20 7.40
C GLU A 10 8.92 3.88 6.17
N ARG A 11 9.65 3.96 5.06
CA ARG A 11 9.13 4.52 3.81
C ARG A 11 8.03 3.63 3.25
N LEU A 12 8.24 2.32 3.19
CA LEU A 12 7.25 1.37 2.69
C LEU A 12 5.93 1.47 3.46
N LEU A 13 5.98 1.54 4.79
CA LEU A 13 4.78 1.71 5.60
C LEU A 13 4.04 3.02 5.31
N ARG A 14 4.77 4.11 5.08
CA ARG A 14 4.18 5.39 4.67
C ARG A 14 3.49 5.33 3.32
N GLU A 15 4.13 4.69 2.33
CA GLU A 15 3.56 4.52 0.99
C GLU A 15 2.30 3.64 1.01
N ILE A 16 2.29 2.57 1.83
CA ILE A 16 1.11 1.74 2.06
C ILE A 16 -0.04 2.57 2.62
N ALA A 17 0.22 3.35 3.69
CA ALA A 17 -0.80 4.20 4.30
C ALA A 17 -1.33 5.26 3.32
N ALA A 18 -0.45 5.88 2.52
CA ALA A 18 -0.85 6.84 1.49
C ALA A 18 -1.76 6.22 0.43
N CYS A 19 -1.42 5.02 -0.06
CA CYS A 19 -2.25 4.31 -1.03
C CYS A 19 -3.62 3.92 -0.44
N GLU A 20 -3.65 3.45 0.80
CA GLU A 20 -4.91 3.11 1.49
C GLU A 20 -5.82 4.33 1.67
N MET A 21 -5.25 5.48 2.03
CA MET A 21 -5.99 6.75 2.13
C MET A 21 -6.54 7.16 0.76
N ALA A 22 -5.69 7.18 -0.28
CA ALA A 22 -6.10 7.57 -1.63
C ALA A 22 -7.24 6.69 -2.16
N VAL A 23 -7.19 5.37 -1.96
CA VAL A 23 -8.28 4.46 -2.35
C VAL A 23 -9.58 4.82 -1.62
N ARG A 24 -9.53 5.07 -0.31
CA ARG A 24 -10.71 5.42 0.50
C ARG A 24 -11.31 6.77 0.12
N GLU A 25 -10.47 7.75 -0.17
CA GLU A 25 -10.90 9.08 -0.61
C GLU A 25 -11.63 8.99 -1.96
N ILE A 26 -11.05 8.28 -2.92
CA ILE A 26 -11.68 8.07 -4.23
C ILE A 26 -12.99 7.28 -4.11
N GLU A 27 -13.05 6.27 -3.24
CA GLU A 27 -14.29 5.55 -2.94
C GLU A 27 -15.38 6.47 -2.36
N THR A 28 -14.99 7.36 -1.47
CA THR A 28 -15.91 8.33 -0.86
C THR A 28 -16.42 9.30 -1.93
N ASP A 29 -15.54 9.83 -2.77
CA ASP A 29 -15.89 10.73 -3.86
C ASP A 29 -16.84 10.06 -4.87
N LEU A 30 -16.56 8.81 -5.27
CA LEU A 30 -17.44 8.03 -6.13
C LEU A 30 -18.83 7.82 -5.51
N ARG A 31 -18.93 7.58 -4.20
CA ARG A 31 -20.23 7.44 -3.51
C ARG A 31 -21.00 8.74 -3.49
N LEU A 32 -20.34 9.86 -3.15
CA LEU A 32 -20.94 11.18 -3.14
C LEU A 32 -21.49 11.55 -4.52
N ARG A 33 -20.74 11.25 -5.57
CA ARG A 33 -21.16 11.49 -6.96
C ARG A 33 -22.29 10.60 -7.41
N ALA A 34 -22.31 9.33 -7.00
CA ALA A 34 -23.43 8.43 -7.28
C ALA A 34 -24.75 8.90 -6.63
N MET A 35 -24.66 9.68 -5.55
CA MET A 35 -25.81 10.31 -4.90
C MET A 35 -26.17 11.68 -5.52
N SER A 36 -25.29 12.25 -6.35
CA SER A 36 -25.51 13.51 -7.05
C SER A 36 -26.10 13.27 -8.45
N ASN A 37 -27.02 14.13 -8.87
CA ASN A 37 -27.65 14.04 -10.19
C ASN A 37 -26.79 14.62 -11.33
N ASP A 38 -25.59 15.13 -11.02
CA ASP A 38 -24.69 15.84 -11.95
C ASP A 38 -23.32 15.15 -12.08
N ALA A 39 -23.30 13.81 -12.08
CA ALA A 39 -22.05 13.06 -12.17
C ALA A 39 -21.59 12.97 -13.63
N ASN A 40 -20.43 13.57 -13.94
CA ASN A 40 -19.80 13.48 -15.26
C ASN A 40 -19.17 12.08 -15.47
N ASP A 41 -19.62 11.35 -16.48
CA ASP A 41 -19.13 10.00 -16.81
C ASP A 41 -17.61 9.94 -17.03
N ARG A 42 -17.01 10.98 -17.63
CA ARG A 42 -15.56 11.03 -17.86
C ARG A 42 -14.79 11.13 -16.55
N GLU A 43 -15.32 11.89 -15.60
CA GLU A 43 -14.73 12.05 -14.29
C GLU A 43 -14.88 10.79 -13.44
N LEU A 44 -16.05 10.14 -13.48
CA LEU A 44 -16.28 8.83 -12.86
C LEU A 44 -15.33 7.76 -13.42
N ALA A 45 -15.11 7.75 -14.73
CA ALA A 45 -14.17 6.82 -15.38
C ALA A 45 -12.72 7.07 -14.90
N LEU A 46 -12.32 8.34 -14.79
CA LEU A 46 -11.00 8.71 -14.27
C LEU A 46 -10.83 8.26 -12.82
N LEU A 47 -11.80 8.53 -11.95
CA LEU A 47 -11.77 8.13 -10.54
C LEU A 47 -11.69 6.61 -10.38
N ARG A 48 -12.49 5.85 -11.14
CA ARG A 48 -12.44 4.39 -11.14
C ARG A 48 -11.07 3.86 -11.57
N ARG A 49 -10.46 4.46 -12.60
CA ARG A 49 -9.11 4.10 -13.05
C ARG A 49 -8.06 4.40 -11.99
N LEU A 50 -8.06 5.60 -11.40
CA LEU A 50 -7.12 5.99 -10.34
C LEU A 50 -7.27 5.11 -9.09
N LYS A 51 -8.50 4.72 -8.75
CA LYS A 51 -8.73 3.75 -7.67
C LYS A 51 -8.07 2.40 -7.98
N GLY A 52 -8.22 1.90 -9.21
CA GLY A 52 -7.58 0.66 -9.65
C GLY A 52 -6.06 0.74 -9.60
N GLU A 53 -5.48 1.82 -10.14
CA GLU A 53 -4.03 2.04 -10.13
C GLU A 53 -3.46 2.09 -8.70
N ASN A 54 -4.13 2.78 -7.77
CA ASN A 54 -3.73 2.82 -6.35
C ASN A 54 -3.90 1.47 -5.66
N ALA A 55 -4.93 0.69 -6.00
CA ALA A 55 -5.13 -0.64 -5.44
C ALA A 55 -4.04 -1.63 -5.91
N ASP A 56 -3.66 -1.57 -7.19
CA ASP A 56 -2.56 -2.37 -7.74
C ASP A 56 -1.22 -2.01 -7.08
N LEU A 57 -0.96 -0.71 -6.88
CA LEU A 57 0.23 -0.22 -6.20
C LEU A 57 0.26 -0.67 -4.74
N LEU A 58 -0.87 -0.56 -4.02
CA LEU A 58 -1.03 -1.04 -2.66
C LEU A 58 -0.75 -2.54 -2.55
N HIS A 59 -1.25 -3.34 -3.50
CA HIS A 59 -0.97 -4.78 -3.54
C HIS A 59 0.54 -5.06 -3.65
N ARG A 60 1.25 -4.37 -4.55
CA ARG A 60 2.70 -4.52 -4.68
C ARG A 60 3.45 -4.13 -3.41
N TYR A 61 3.05 -3.04 -2.75
CA TYR A 61 3.67 -2.64 -1.49
C TYR A 61 3.40 -3.61 -0.35
N ARG A 62 2.20 -4.21 -0.29
CA ARG A 62 1.90 -5.28 0.68
C ARG A 62 2.74 -6.53 0.44
N ASN A 63 2.91 -6.95 -0.81
CA ASN A 63 3.79 -8.07 -1.14
C ASN A 63 5.25 -7.78 -0.75
N LEU A 64 5.71 -6.55 -0.99
CA LEU A 64 7.04 -6.13 -0.55
C LEU A 64 7.16 -6.14 0.97
N ARG A 65 6.12 -5.70 1.69
CA ARG A 65 6.07 -5.74 3.16
C ARG A 65 6.19 -7.16 3.68
N GLU A 66 5.48 -8.10 3.06
CA GLU A 66 5.57 -9.53 3.40
C GLU A 66 6.96 -10.10 3.14
N ALA A 67 7.59 -9.75 2.01
CA ALA A 67 8.96 -10.14 1.72
C ALA A 67 9.96 -9.61 2.77
N PHE A 68 9.80 -8.35 3.19
CA PHE A 68 10.59 -7.78 4.29
C PHE A 68 10.38 -8.54 5.61
N ILE A 69 9.14 -8.92 5.94
CA ILE A 69 8.85 -9.71 7.15
C ILE A 69 9.51 -11.09 7.07
N ALA A 70 9.40 -11.78 5.92
CA ALA A 70 9.99 -13.09 5.72
C ALA A 70 11.52 -13.07 5.91
N LEU A 71 12.20 -12.08 5.32
CA LEU A 71 13.65 -11.90 5.49
C LEU A 71 14.06 -11.73 6.95
N LEU A 72 13.25 -11.05 7.76
CA LEU A 72 13.54 -10.87 9.19
C LEU A 72 13.33 -12.14 10.00
N CYS A 73 12.26 -12.89 9.71
CA CYS A 73 12.04 -14.17 10.36
C CYS A 73 13.13 -15.19 10.03
N GLU A 74 13.72 -15.13 8.83
CA GLU A 74 14.87 -15.95 8.46
C GLU A 74 16.17 -15.51 9.17
N GLU A 75 16.40 -14.21 9.37
CA GLU A 75 17.53 -13.69 10.16
C GLU A 75 17.48 -14.18 11.62
N ASP A 76 16.29 -14.19 12.24
CA ASP A 76 16.11 -14.67 13.63
C ASP A 76 16.41 -16.17 13.77
N ILE A 77 15.96 -17.01 12.82
CA ILE A 77 16.23 -18.45 12.83
C ILE A 77 17.73 -18.74 12.62
N ALA A 78 18.40 -17.99 11.73
CA ALA A 78 19.83 -18.16 11.48
C ALA A 78 20.69 -17.77 12.70
N ALA A 79 20.27 -16.75 13.46
CA ALA A 79 20.95 -16.31 14.69
C ALA A 79 20.82 -17.31 15.84
N GLU A 80 19.73 -18.08 15.94
CA GLU A 80 19.56 -19.13 16.94
C GLU A 80 20.40 -20.40 16.66
N GLN A 81 20.71 -20.70 15.39
CA GLN A 81 21.44 -21.91 15.00
C GLN A 81 22.97 -21.80 15.13
N PHE A 82 23.52 -20.58 15.24
CA PHE A 82 24.95 -20.34 15.45
C PHE A 82 25.18 -19.28 16.54
N PRO A 83 25.11 -19.67 17.82
CA PRO A 83 25.49 -18.77 18.91
C PRO A 83 27.00 -18.51 18.89
N ALA A 84 27.39 -17.25 19.10
CA ALA A 84 28.77 -16.80 19.17
C ALA A 84 29.54 -17.34 20.39
#